data_AF-A0A7U2F0G5-F1
#
_entry.id   AF-A0A7U2F0G5-F1
#
_cell.length_a   1.000
_cell.length_b   1.000
_cell.length_c   1.000
_cell.angle_alpha   90.00
_cell.angle_beta   90.00
_cell.angle_gamma   90.00
#
_symmetry.space_group_name_H-M   'P 1'
#
loop_
_entity.id
_entity.type
_entity.pdbx_description
1 polymer ?
#
loop_
_entity_poly.entity_id
_entity_poly.type
_entity_poly.pdbx_seq_one_letter_code
_entity_poly.pdbx_strand_id
1 'polypeptide(L)' 'MHKFATDFTTLVNDLLNRSGLGAKYLFLNEAGEEQPVFQSYGAENLKKLKDIRSKYDLLKVFTELMPGGWKLPAE' A
#
# COMPACT_ATOMS: atom_id res chain seq x y z
N MET A 1 1.47 -4.47 -21.48
CA MET A 1 0.51 -5.17 -20.60
C MET A 1 0.13 -4.37 -19.36
N HIS A 2 0.97 -3.47 -18.82
CA HIS A 2 0.63 -2.67 -17.63
C HIS A 2 -0.61 -1.78 -17.76
N LYS A 3 -0.77 -1.05 -18.87
CA LYS A 3 -1.83 -0.03 -18.97
C LYS A 3 -3.25 -0.59 -18.79
N PHE A 4 -3.56 -1.73 -19.42
CA PHE A 4 -4.88 -2.34 -19.26
C PHE A 4 -5.17 -2.73 -17.81
N ALA A 5 -4.22 -3.38 -17.13
CA ALA A 5 -4.41 -3.82 -15.75
C ALA A 5 -4.61 -2.63 -14.79
N THR A 6 -3.83 -1.56 -14.95
CA THR A 6 -3.99 -0.33 -14.15
C THR A 6 -5.32 0.38 -14.45
N ASP A 7 -5.67 0.55 -15.73
CA ASP A 7 -6.91 1.21 -16.14
C ASP A 7 -8.14 0.43 -15.64
N PHE A 8 -8.13 -0.90 -15.79
CA PHE A 8 -9.22 -1.76 -15.34
C PHE A 8 -9.38 -1.75 -13.82
N THR A 9 -8.26 -1.86 -13.08
CA THR A 9 -8.28 -1.81 -11.61
C THR A 9 -8.79 -0.45 -11.10
N THR A 10 -8.37 0.65 -11.75
CA THR A 10 -8.84 2.00 -11.44
C THR A 10 -10.35 2.12 -11.68
N LEU A 11 -10.83 1.70 -12.85
CA LEU A 11 -12.25 1.71 -13.19
C LEU A 11 -13.11 0.95 -12.17
N VAL A 12 -12.70 -0.26 -11.79
CA VAL A 12 -13.43 -1.09 -10.82
C VAL A 12 -13.45 -0.43 -9.45
N ASN A 13 -12.30 0.04 -8.96
CA ASN A 13 -12.22 0.70 -7.65
C ASN A 13 -13.05 1.99 -7.59
N ASP A 14 -13.07 2.79 -8.66
CA ASP A 14 -13.90 3.99 -8.74
C ASP A 14 -15.40 3.66 -8.68
N LEU A 15 -15.83 2.60 -9.37
CA LEU A 15 -17.22 2.13 -9.31
C LEU A 15 -17.60 1.64 -7.91
N LEU A 16 -16.72 0.88 -7.26
CA LEU A 16 -16.93 0.41 -5.89
C LEU A 16 -17.02 1.58 -4.90
N ASN A 17 -16.12 2.56 -5.01
CA ASN A 17 -16.10 3.74 -4.15
C ASN A 17 -17.38 4.58 -4.30
N ARG A 18 -17.81 4.85 -5.54
CA ARG A 18 -19.08 5.56 -5.82
C ARG A 18 -20.30 4.82 -5.27
N SER A 19 -20.22 3.50 -5.17
CA SER A 19 -21.30 2.65 -4.65
C SER A 19 -21.22 2.43 -3.13
N GLY A 20 -20.23 3.02 -2.44
CA GLY A 20 -20.01 2.77 -1.00
C GLY A 20 -19.48 1.37 -0.67
N LEU A 21 -19.03 0.61 -1.68
CA LEU A 21 -18.51 -0.76 -1.58
C LEU A 21 -16.98 -0.83 -1.70
N GLY A 22 -16.31 0.33 -1.67
CA GLY A 22 -14.86 0.43 -1.74
C GLY A 22 -14.18 -0.35 -0.62
N ALA A 23 -13.15 -1.12 -0.98
CA ALA A 23 -12.32 -1.80 0.00
C ALA A 23 -11.59 -0.76 0.87
N LYS A 24 -11.76 -0.87 2.19
CA LYS A 24 -11.05 -0.01 3.15
C LYS A 24 -9.64 -0.50 3.47
N TYR A 25 -9.40 -1.78 3.25
CA TYR A 25 -8.17 -2.49 3.52
C TYR A 25 -7.70 -3.20 2.25
N LEU A 26 -6.40 -3.12 1.96
CA LEU A 26 -5.77 -3.78 0.83
C LEU A 26 -4.83 -4.87 1.31
N PHE A 27 -5.04 -6.09 0.84
CA PHE A 27 -4.14 -7.18 1.17
C PHE A 27 -2.84 -7.06 0.38
N LEU A 28 -1.72 -6.88 1.09
CA LEU A 28 -0.38 -6.64 0.54
C LEU A 28 0.00 -7.52 -0.66
N ASN A 29 -0.28 -8.82 -0.57
CA ASN A 29 0.17 -9.79 -1.58
C ASN A 29 -0.66 -9.75 -2.87
N GLU A 30 -1.82 -9.10 -2.85
CA GLU A 30 -2.74 -8.97 -4.00
C GLU A 30 -2.84 -7.53 -4.50
N ALA A 31 -2.04 -6.61 -3.95
CA ALA A 31 -2.07 -5.21 -4.31
C ALA A 31 -1.24 -4.93 -5.57
N GLY A 32 -1.82 -4.18 -6.52
CA GLY A 32 -1.16 -3.75 -7.76
C GLY A 32 -0.33 -2.48 -7.60
N GLU A 33 0.72 -2.31 -8.42
CA GLU A 33 1.88 -1.39 -8.27
C GLU A 33 1.66 0.05 -7.77
N GLU A 34 0.46 0.63 -7.90
CA GLU A 34 0.17 2.02 -7.49
C GLU A 34 -0.77 2.13 -6.28
N GLN A 35 -1.25 1.01 -5.73
CA GLN A 35 -2.20 1.03 -4.62
C GLN A 35 -1.54 1.39 -3.27
N PRO A 36 -2.18 2.26 -2.45
CA PRO A 36 -1.62 2.71 -1.19
C PRO A 36 -1.87 1.68 -0.06
N VAL A 37 -1.18 0.54 -0.12
CA VAL A 37 -1.41 -0.62 0.77
C VAL A 37 -1.35 -0.24 2.24
N PHE A 38 -0.25 0.33 2.71
CA PHE A 38 -0.06 0.60 4.15
C PHE A 38 -1.00 1.70 4.67
N GLN A 39 -1.40 2.65 3.81
CA GLN A 39 -2.36 3.69 4.16
C GLN A 39 -3.76 3.11 4.37
N SER A 40 -4.10 2.02 3.67
CA SER A 40 -5.37 1.30 3.86
C SER A 40 -5.52 0.68 5.26
N TYR A 41 -4.43 0.54 6.03
CA TYR A 41 -4.48 -0.06 7.36
C TYR A 41 -5.01 0.91 8.43
N GLY A 42 -5.21 2.19 8.07
CA GLY A 42 -5.62 3.26 8.97
C GLY A 42 -4.43 3.95 9.64
N ALA A 43 -4.65 5.21 10.06
CA ALA A 43 -3.59 6.08 10.57
C ALA A 43 -2.85 5.51 11.79
N GLU A 44 -3.58 4.85 12.71
CA GLU A 44 -2.99 4.25 13.91
C GLU A 44 -2.04 3.09 13.56
N ASN A 45 -2.48 2.16 12.72
CA ASN A 45 -1.65 1.03 12.31
C ASN A 45 -0.47 1.49 11.44
N LEU A 46 -0.70 2.47 10.55
CA LEU A 46 0.37 3.07 9.76
C LEU A 46 1.44 3.69 10.66
N LYS A 47 1.03 4.44 11.70
CA LYS A 47 1.96 5.01 12.68
C LYS A 47 2.71 3.90 13.42
N LYS A 48 2.03 2.86 13.89
CA LYS A 48 2.66 1.72 14.59
C LYS A 48 3.72 1.03 13.73
N LEU A 49 3.45 0.82 12.44
CA LEU A 49 4.42 0.26 11.50
C LEU A 49 5.64 1.18 11.33
N LYS A 50 5.42 2.50 11.26
CA LYS A 50 6.51 3.48 11.17
C LYS A 50 7.37 3.49 12.43
N ASP A 51 6.76 3.41 13.60
CA ASP A 51 7.46 3.33 14.88
C ASP A 51 8.31 2.04 14.97
N ILE A 52 7.78 0.90 14.50
CA ILE A 52 8.50 -0.38 14.44
C ILE A 52 9.70 -0.28 13.49
N ARG A 53 9.53 0.28 12.28
CA ARG A 53 10.62 0.53 11.34
C ARG A 53 11.70 1.38 11.99
N SER A 54 11.35 2.50 12.63
CA SER A 54 12.32 3.38 13.29
C SER A 54 13.11 2.67 14.39
N LYS A 55 12.54 1.65 15.04
CA LYS A 55 13.21 0.87 16.09
C LYS A 55 14.16 -0.20 15.53
N TYR A 56 13.79 -0.87 14.45
CA TYR A 56 14.47 -2.09 14.00
C TYR A 56 15.16 -1.99 12.63
N ASP A 57 14.78 -1.02 11.79
CA ASP A 57 15.37 -0.77 10.46
C ASP A 57 15.97 0.65 10.42
N LEU A 58 16.83 0.96 11.40
CA LEU A 58 17.45 2.29 11.58
C LEU A 58 18.21 2.76 10.34
N LEU A 59 18.89 1.83 9.66
CA LEU A 59 19.65 2.10 8.43
C LEU A 59 18.80 1.91 7.15
N LYS A 60 17.49 1.69 7.30
CA LYS A 60 16.53 1.51 6.21
C LYS A 60 16.93 0.44 5.19
N VAL A 61 17.59 -0.63 5.63
CA VAL A 61 18.03 -1.72 4.76
C VAL A 61 16.82 -2.39 4.11
N PHE A 62 15.76 -2.67 4.87
CA PHE A 62 14.56 -3.31 4.32
C PHE A 62 13.65 -2.33 3.58
N THR A 63 13.71 -1.07 3.97
CA THR A 63 12.91 0.01 3.38
C THR A 63 13.46 0.44 2.02
N GLU A 64 14.78 0.62 1.89
CA GLU A 64 15.42 1.22 0.71
C GLU A 64 16.28 0.24 -0.09
N LEU A 65 16.95 -0.73 0.55
CA LEU A 65 17.90 -1.62 -0.13
C LEU A 65 17.31 -2.96 -0.56
N MET A 66 16.23 -3.42 0.09
CA MET A 66 15.58 -4.68 -0.28
C MET A 66 14.82 -4.53 -1.61
N PRO A 67 15.11 -5.34 -2.64
CA PRO A 67 14.39 -5.27 -3.90
C PRO A 67 12.96 -5.79 -3.77
N GLY A 68 12.04 -5.18 -4.54
CA GLY A 68 10.65 -5.61 -4.66
C GLY A 68 9.81 -5.42 -3.39
N GLY A 69 8.55 -5.87 -3.48
CA GLY A 69 7.55 -5.76 -2.42
C GLY A 69 7.17 -4.32 -2.10
N TRP A 70 6.03 -4.14 -1.42
CA TRP A 70 5.63 -2.82 -0.97
C TRP A 70 6.49 -2.33 0.18
N LYS A 71 6.88 -1.07 0.10
CA LYS A 71 7.64 -0.40 1.16
C LYS A 71 6.73 0.47 2.00
N LEU A 72 6.96 0.47 3.30
CA LEU A 72 6.34 1.44 4.18
C LEU A 72 6.86 2.84 3.78
N PRO A 73 5.99 3.78 3.38
CA PRO A 73 6.43 5.10 2.94
C PRO A 73 7.25 5.79 4.04
N ALA A 74 8.24 6.59 3.62
CA ALA A 74 9.08 7.34 4.55
C ALA A 74 8.24 8.27 5.42
N GLU A 75 7.27 8.96 4.80
CA GLU A 75 6.36 9.96 5.39
C GLU A 75 4.94 9.46 5.65
#